data_AF-A0A1G7HLR4-F1
#
_entry.id   AF-A0A1G7HLR4-F1
#
_cell.length_a   1.000
_cell.length_b   1.000
_cell.length_c   1.000
_cell.angle_alpha   90.00
_cell.angle_beta   90.00
_cell.angle_gamma   90.00
#
_symmetry.space_group_name_H-M   'P 1'
#
loop_
_entity.id
_entity.type
_entity.pdbx_description
1 polymer ?
#
loop_
_entity_poly.entity_id
_entity_poly.type
_entity_poly.pdbx_seq_one_letter_code
_entity_poly.pdbx_strand_id
1 'polypeptide(L)'
;MKVSKENIIQNVLPPELKNEIEKGFFEGDVLKEKIVNYVEGYAANLKKCNISQASIRKIYESFKNLQLRMHQELMKNLSDNLTSADFEKAEEEAYRRIAPFLKLMRSKSRYAVEKKKGELGKKDDNEKEGYQSLSEFIDLCINNIKTKKDFDAFMDLFECIVANLKEA
;
A
#
# COMPACT_ATOMS: atom_id res chain seq x y z
N MET A 1 5.54 -14.50 40.82
CA MET A 1 4.36 -14.33 39.95
C MET A 1 4.84 -14.33 38.51
N LYS A 2 4.34 -15.27 37.70
CA LYS A 2 4.64 -15.35 36.27
C LYS A 2 3.91 -14.20 35.57
N VAL A 3 4.66 -13.29 34.96
CA VAL A 3 4.11 -12.29 34.05
C VAL A 3 3.50 -13.06 32.88
N SER A 4 2.18 -12.99 32.76
CA SER A 4 1.42 -13.61 31.68
C SER A 4 1.87 -13.04 30.35
N LYS A 5 2.25 -13.92 29.42
CA LYS A 5 2.43 -13.62 28.00
C LYS A 5 1.05 -13.42 27.38
N GLU A 6 0.52 -12.21 27.47
CA GLU A 6 -0.62 -11.71 26.70
C GLU A 6 -0.04 -10.62 25.78
N ASN A 7 -0.13 -10.61 24.45
CA ASN A 7 -0.82 -11.40 23.44
C ASN A 7 0.19 -11.68 22.32
N ILE A 8 0.23 -12.91 21.81
CA ILE A 8 0.84 -13.17 20.50
C ILE A 8 -0.03 -12.40 19.50
N ILE A 9 0.53 -11.40 18.81
CA ILE A 9 -0.18 -10.64 17.77
C ILE A 9 -0.40 -11.61 16.60
N GLN A 10 -1.49 -12.38 16.66
CA GLN A 10 -1.95 -13.15 15.51
C GLN A 10 -2.49 -12.17 14.46
N ASN A 11 -1.83 -12.15 13.30
CA ASN A 11 -2.12 -11.31 12.13
C ASN A 11 -1.95 -9.80 12.37
N VAL A 12 -0.74 -9.29 12.11
CA VAL A 12 -0.46 -7.84 12.10
C VAL A 12 -1.39 -7.09 11.13
N LEU A 13 -1.80 -7.73 10.01
CA LEU A 13 -2.78 -7.21 9.06
C LEU A 13 -4.21 -7.66 9.47
N PRO A 14 -5.08 -6.74 9.92
CA PRO A 14 -6.41 -7.10 10.41
C PRO A 14 -7.29 -7.74 9.32
N PRO A 15 -8.03 -8.82 9.62
CA PRO A 15 -8.97 -9.43 8.66
C PRO A 15 -10.03 -8.46 8.13
N GLU A 16 -10.46 -7.50 8.95
CA GLU A 16 -11.43 -6.47 8.58
C GLU A 16 -10.87 -5.56 7.50
N LEU A 17 -9.59 -5.18 7.60
CA LEU A 17 -8.91 -4.43 6.56
C LEU A 17 -8.84 -5.23 5.26
N LYS A 18 -8.53 -6.54 5.36
CA LYS A 18 -8.49 -7.42 4.19
C LYS A 18 -9.83 -7.42 3.45
N ASN A 19 -10.91 -7.68 4.20
CA ASN A 19 -12.27 -7.73 3.67
C ASN A 19 -12.72 -6.41 3.02
N GLU A 20 -12.37 -5.26 3.62
CA GLU A 20 -12.76 -3.98 3.04
C GLU A 20 -12.00 -3.64 1.76
N ILE A 21 -10.70 -3.97 1.67
CA ILE A 21 -9.92 -3.79 0.43
C ILE A 21 -10.44 -4.72 -0.69
N GLU A 22 -10.84 -5.95 -0.38
CA GLU A 22 -11.43 -6.89 -1.35
C GLU A 22 -12.77 -6.42 -1.92
N LYS A 23 -13.56 -5.69 -1.13
CA LYS A 23 -14.78 -5.03 -1.58
C LYS A 23 -14.51 -3.75 -2.38
N GLY A 24 -13.25 -3.37 -2.60
CA GLY A 24 -12.84 -2.14 -3.27
C GLY A 24 -12.69 -0.93 -2.33
N PHE A 25 -11.94 0.07 -2.77
CA PHE A 25 -11.56 1.22 -1.94
C PHE A 25 -12.69 2.24 -1.73
N PHE A 26 -13.63 2.32 -2.66
CA PHE A 26 -14.64 3.38 -2.72
C PHE A 26 -16.06 2.88 -2.47
N GLU A 27 -16.90 3.75 -1.91
CA GLU A 27 -18.36 3.63 -1.92
C GLU A 27 -18.90 4.81 -2.76
N GLY A 28 -19.32 4.51 -3.99
CA GLY A 28 -19.53 5.55 -5.00
C GLY A 28 -18.22 6.26 -5.32
N ASP A 29 -18.19 7.58 -5.15
CA ASP A 29 -17.00 8.40 -5.41
C ASP A 29 -16.13 8.68 -4.19
N VAL A 30 -16.54 8.21 -3.01
CA VAL A 30 -15.92 8.54 -1.72
C VAL A 30 -15.05 7.39 -1.23
N LEU A 31 -13.80 7.70 -0.82
CA LEU A 31 -12.92 6.73 -0.18
C LEU A 31 -13.55 6.27 1.14
N LYS A 32 -13.66 4.96 1.35
CA LYS A 32 -14.29 4.41 2.56
C LYS A 32 -13.50 4.80 3.80
N GLU A 33 -14.10 5.60 4.68
CA GLU A 33 -13.51 6.00 5.98
C GLU A 33 -13.08 4.79 6.81
N LYS A 34 -13.85 3.70 6.77
CA LYS A 34 -13.51 2.45 7.46
C LYS A 34 -12.14 1.91 7.06
N ILE A 35 -11.77 1.98 5.77
CA ILE A 35 -10.45 1.53 5.31
C ILE A 35 -9.35 2.40 5.92
N VAL A 36 -9.56 3.72 5.97
CA VAL A 36 -8.60 4.66 6.57
C VAL A 36 -8.37 4.33 8.05
N ASN A 37 -9.45 4.19 8.83
CA ASN A 37 -9.36 3.86 10.26
C ASN A 37 -8.63 2.52 10.51
N TYR A 38 -8.90 1.51 9.67
CA TYR A 38 -8.19 0.24 9.77
C TYR A 38 -6.72 0.34 9.37
N VAL A 39 -6.38 1.17 8.38
CA VAL A 39 -4.99 1.40 7.96
C VAL A 39 -4.19 2.14 9.04
N GLU A 40 -4.79 3.10 9.75
CA GLU A 40 -4.15 3.75 10.90
C GLU A 40 -3.85 2.76 12.02
N GLY A 41 -4.83 1.94 12.39
CA GLY A 41 -4.65 0.85 13.37
C GLY A 41 -3.60 -0.16 12.92
N TYR A 42 -3.58 -0.49 11.64
CA TYR A 42 -2.58 -1.36 11.03
C TYR A 42 -1.17 -0.75 11.12
N ALA A 43 -1.01 0.53 10.82
CA ALA A 43 0.27 1.24 10.91
C ALA A 43 0.80 1.24 12.36
N ALA A 44 -0.08 1.44 13.34
CA ALA A 44 0.27 1.35 14.77
C ALA A 44 0.73 -0.07 15.17
N ASN A 45 0.12 -1.11 14.61
CA ASN A 45 0.56 -2.50 14.84
C ASN A 45 1.91 -2.78 14.18
N LEU A 46 2.10 -2.34 12.93
CA LEU A 46 3.38 -2.44 12.22
C LEU A 46 4.52 -1.76 12.99
N LYS A 47 4.27 -0.61 13.61
CA LYS A 47 5.25 0.08 14.45
C LYS A 47 5.73 -0.78 15.63
N LYS A 48 4.82 -1.54 16.25
CA LYS A 48 5.16 -2.47 17.35
C LYS A 48 5.98 -3.68 16.89
N CYS A 49 6.05 -3.93 15.58
CA CYS A 49 6.89 -4.96 14.99
C CYS A 49 8.36 -4.52 14.80
N ASN A 50 8.74 -3.28 15.14
CA ASN A 50 10.09 -2.75 14.97
C ASN A 50 10.62 -2.77 13.53
N ILE A 51 9.74 -2.76 12.53
CA ILE A 51 10.14 -2.73 11.12
C ILE A 51 10.86 -1.43 10.76
N SER A 52 11.88 -1.53 9.93
CA SER A 52 12.67 -0.36 9.52
C SER A 52 11.85 0.59 8.64
N GLN A 53 11.58 1.79 9.17
CA GLN A 53 10.91 2.85 8.43
C GLN A 53 11.60 3.19 7.11
N ALA A 54 12.94 3.17 7.07
CA ALA A 54 13.70 3.44 5.86
C ALA A 54 13.45 2.40 4.75
N SER A 55 13.26 1.13 5.11
CA SER A 55 12.92 0.06 4.17
C SER A 55 11.54 0.29 3.55
N ILE A 56 10.55 0.64 4.38
CA ILE A 56 9.16 0.85 3.94
C ILE A 56 9.06 2.08 3.07
N ARG A 57 9.75 3.17 3.46
CA ARG A 57 9.86 4.39 2.66
C ARG A 57 10.41 4.09 1.28
N LYS A 58 11.48 3.30 1.15
CA LYS A 58 12.04 2.94 -0.18
C LYS A 58 11.02 2.22 -1.07
N ILE A 59 10.20 1.36 -0.48
CA ILE A 59 9.12 0.68 -1.22
C ILE A 59 8.08 1.72 -1.66
N TYR A 60 7.59 2.56 -0.74
CA TYR A 60 6.65 3.64 -1.03
C TYR A 60 7.14 4.59 -2.13
N GLU A 61 8.38 5.10 -2.03
CA GLU A 61 8.97 6.00 -3.03
C GLU A 61 8.99 5.37 -4.43
N SER A 62 9.18 4.05 -4.51
CA SER A 62 9.17 3.35 -5.78
C SER A 62 7.77 3.33 -6.42
N PHE A 63 6.70 3.24 -5.62
CA PHE A 63 5.33 3.44 -6.10
C PHE A 63 5.03 4.92 -6.39
N LYS A 64 5.55 5.85 -5.60
CA LYS A 64 5.38 7.30 -5.81
C LYS A 64 5.95 7.75 -7.15
N ASN A 65 7.13 7.24 -7.52
CA ASN A 65 7.70 7.46 -8.85
C ASN A 65 6.80 6.93 -9.97
N LEU A 66 6.09 5.82 -9.73
CA LEU A 66 5.14 5.28 -10.70
C LEU A 66 3.86 6.12 -10.80
N GLN A 67 3.35 6.63 -9.67
CA GLN A 67 2.25 7.59 -9.62
C GLN A 67 2.59 8.87 -10.39
N LEU A 68 3.81 9.41 -10.21
CA LEU A 68 4.28 10.57 -10.96
C LEU A 68 4.30 10.30 -12.47
N ARG A 69 4.82 9.13 -12.88
CA ARG A 69 4.82 8.73 -14.30
C ARG A 69 3.40 8.64 -14.86
N MET A 70 2.45 8.11 -14.10
CA MET A 70 1.04 8.05 -14.51
C MET A 70 0.45 9.44 -14.72
N HIS A 71 0.73 10.40 -13.82
CA HIS A 71 0.29 11.78 -13.98
C HIS A 71 0.91 12.44 -15.22
N GLN A 72 2.18 12.15 -15.52
CA GLN A 72 2.82 12.65 -16.75
C GLN A 72 2.15 12.09 -18.02
N GLU A 73 1.82 10.80 -18.04
CA GLU A 73 1.07 10.19 -19.15
C GLU A 73 -0.33 10.81 -19.29
N LEU A 74 -1.03 11.04 -18.18
CA LEU A 74 -2.31 11.74 -18.18
C LEU A 74 -2.18 13.14 -18.79
N MET A 75 -1.25 13.96 -18.30
CA MET A 75 -1.05 15.33 -18.83
C MET A 75 -0.69 15.34 -20.31
N LYS A 76 0.08 14.37 -20.79
CA LYS A 76 0.41 14.22 -22.20
C LYS A 76 -0.81 13.92 -23.07
N ASN A 77 -1.77 13.16 -22.54
CA ASN A 77 -3.00 12.79 -23.25
C ASN A 77 -4.07 13.91 -23.22
N LEU A 78 -3.86 14.95 -22.41
CA LEU A 78 -4.81 16.05 -22.17
C LEU A 78 -4.50 17.33 -22.98
N SER A 79 -3.83 17.24 -24.14
CA SER A 79 -3.53 18.43 -24.97
C SER A 79 -4.75 18.92 -25.78
N ASP A 80 -5.15 20.19 -25.53
CA ASP A 80 -6.17 21.05 -26.17
C ASP A 80 -7.68 20.72 -25.99
N ASN A 81 -8.44 21.73 -25.53
CA ASN A 81 -9.92 21.83 -25.37
C ASN A 81 -10.67 20.52 -25.04
N LEU A 82 -10.62 20.11 -23.77
CA LEU A 82 -11.13 18.83 -23.29
C LEU A 82 -12.57 18.88 -22.78
N THR A 83 -13.36 17.88 -23.15
CA THR A 83 -14.62 17.55 -22.48
C THR A 83 -14.38 16.57 -21.32
N SER A 84 -15.37 16.38 -20.44
CA SER A 84 -15.28 15.39 -19.35
C SER A 84 -15.01 13.97 -19.86
N ALA A 85 -15.56 13.61 -21.02
CA ALA A 85 -15.35 12.30 -21.64
C ALA A 85 -13.92 12.10 -22.15
N ASP A 86 -13.24 13.18 -22.55
CA ASP A 86 -11.84 13.13 -22.96
C ASP A 86 -10.91 12.92 -21.76
N PHE A 87 -11.30 13.45 -20.59
CA PHE A 87 -10.58 13.24 -19.33
C PHE A 87 -10.64 11.79 -18.86
N GLU A 88 -11.84 11.19 -18.81
CA GLU A 88 -12.01 9.77 -18.40
C GLU A 88 -11.20 8.82 -19.29
N LYS A 89 -11.24 9.03 -20.61
CA LYS A 89 -10.43 8.24 -21.56
C LYS A 89 -8.93 8.41 -21.33
N ALA A 90 -8.49 9.63 -21.05
CA ALA A 90 -7.08 9.90 -20.79
C ALA A 90 -6.61 9.25 -19.48
N GLU A 91 -7.45 9.21 -18.45
CA GLU A 91 -7.18 8.50 -17.19
C GLU A 91 -7.09 6.98 -17.40
N GLU A 92 -8.03 6.40 -18.16
CA GLU A 92 -8.02 4.98 -18.47
C GLU A 92 -6.76 4.58 -19.28
N GLU A 93 -6.39 5.38 -20.28
CA GLU A 93 -5.19 5.15 -21.08
C GLU A 93 -3.91 5.27 -20.25
N ALA A 94 -3.82 6.29 -19.38
CA ALA A 94 -2.70 6.46 -18.47
C ALA A 94 -2.56 5.27 -17.52
N TYR A 95 -3.68 4.81 -16.94
CA TYR A 95 -3.70 3.63 -16.08
C TYR A 95 -3.28 2.38 -16.85
N ARG A 96 -3.81 2.15 -18.05
CA ARG A 96 -3.48 0.97 -18.90
C ARG A 96 -1.98 0.85 -19.16
N ARG A 97 -1.30 1.99 -19.37
CA ARG A 97 0.17 2.03 -19.57
C ARG A 97 0.96 1.69 -18.31
N ILE A 98 0.39 1.96 -17.14
CA ILE A 98 1.04 1.81 -15.84
C ILE A 98 0.72 0.47 -15.17
N ALA A 99 -0.43 -0.14 -15.46
CA ALA A 99 -0.85 -1.40 -14.87
C ALA A 99 0.20 -2.54 -14.94
N PRO A 100 0.94 -2.74 -16.06
CA PRO A 100 2.02 -3.73 -16.09
C PRO A 100 3.16 -3.40 -15.12
N PHE A 101 3.47 -2.12 -14.92
CA PHE A 101 4.48 -1.67 -13.97
C PHE A 101 4.02 -1.84 -12.52
N LEU A 102 2.71 -1.71 -12.22
CA LEU A 102 2.17 -2.04 -10.89
C LEU A 102 2.42 -3.51 -10.55
N LYS A 103 2.18 -4.42 -11.49
CA LYS A 103 2.48 -5.85 -11.32
C LYS A 103 3.98 -6.09 -11.10
N LEU A 104 4.85 -5.36 -11.80
CA LEU A 104 6.29 -5.42 -11.58
C LEU A 104 6.70 -4.89 -10.20
N MET A 105 6.09 -3.78 -9.78
CA MET A 105 6.32 -3.16 -8.48
C MET A 105 5.91 -4.04 -7.31
N ARG A 106 4.83 -4.81 -7.47
CA ARG A 106 4.45 -5.88 -6.54
C ARG A 106 5.60 -6.86 -6.31
N SER A 107 6.15 -7.42 -7.38
CA SER A 107 7.27 -8.39 -7.31
C SER A 107 8.53 -7.77 -6.69
N LYS A 108 8.85 -6.52 -7.04
CA LYS A 108 10.00 -5.80 -6.46
C LYS A 108 9.82 -5.55 -4.96
N SER A 109 8.61 -5.19 -4.54
CA SER A 109 8.27 -4.95 -3.12
C SER A 109 8.39 -6.23 -2.31
N ARG A 110 7.86 -7.34 -2.83
CA ARG A 110 8.01 -8.67 -2.23
C ARG A 110 9.49 -9.06 -2.09
N TYR A 111 10.29 -8.86 -3.14
CA TYR A 111 11.73 -9.12 -3.08
C TYR A 111 12.43 -8.27 -2.00
N ALA A 112 12.12 -6.97 -1.92
CA ALA A 112 12.69 -6.08 -0.91
C ALA A 112 12.34 -6.53 0.52
N VAL A 113 11.10 -6.96 0.73
CA VAL A 113 10.62 -7.55 1.98
C VAL A 113 11.34 -8.85 2.32
N GLU A 114 11.41 -9.81 1.39
CA GLU A 114 12.07 -11.10 1.62
C GLU A 114 13.57 -10.94 1.89
N LYS A 115 14.23 -10.03 1.17
CA LYS A 115 15.62 -9.69 1.45
C LYS A 115 15.79 -9.18 2.87
N LYS A 116 14.92 -8.26 3.33
CA LYS A 116 14.97 -7.74 4.70
C LYS A 116 14.73 -8.83 5.74
N LYS A 117 13.74 -9.70 5.52
CA LYS A 117 13.50 -10.88 6.38
C LYS A 117 14.71 -11.80 6.46
N GLY A 118 15.44 -11.99 5.35
CA GLY A 118 16.66 -12.80 5.30
C GLY A 118 17.86 -12.21 6.05
N GLU A 119 17.90 -10.89 6.22
CA GLU A 119 18.93 -10.19 7.01
C GLU A 119 18.68 -10.31 8.53
N LEU A 120 17.47 -10.70 8.94
CA LEU A 120 17.05 -10.78 10.34
C LEU A 120 17.34 -12.13 10.99
N GLY A 121 17.73 -12.09 12.26
CA GLY A 121 18.04 -13.26 13.07
C GLY A 121 16.80 -14.07 13.47
N LYS A 122 17.02 -15.20 14.15
CA LYS A 122 15.93 -16.05 14.69
C LYS A 122 15.17 -15.44 15.87
N LYS A 123 15.65 -14.32 16.42
CA LYS A 123 15.01 -13.64 17.57
C LYS A 123 14.07 -12.51 17.11
N ASP A 124 14.09 -12.18 15.83
CA ASP A 124 13.39 -11.05 15.24
C ASP A 124 12.07 -11.48 14.59
N ASP A 125 11.40 -12.49 15.16
CA ASP A 125 10.19 -13.09 14.58
C ASP A 125 9.08 -12.05 14.39
N ASN A 126 8.92 -11.13 15.34
CA ASN A 126 7.95 -10.03 15.25
C ASN A 126 8.27 -9.07 14.08
N GLU A 127 9.54 -8.76 13.83
CA GLU A 127 9.93 -7.90 12.70
C GLU A 127 9.70 -8.63 11.37
N LYS A 128 9.97 -9.93 11.31
CA LYS A 128 9.67 -10.77 10.14
C LYS A 128 8.17 -10.83 9.85
N GLU A 129 7.34 -10.96 10.88
CA GLU A 129 5.88 -10.92 10.77
C GLU A 129 5.39 -9.55 10.28
N GLY A 130 5.96 -8.45 10.79
CA GLY A 130 5.64 -7.11 10.30
C GLY A 130 5.96 -6.92 8.82
N TYR A 131 7.14 -7.36 8.36
CA TYR A 131 7.49 -7.32 6.94
C TYR A 131 6.61 -8.22 6.08
N GLN A 132 6.31 -9.44 6.55
CA GLN A 132 5.41 -10.36 5.86
C GLN A 132 4.02 -9.73 5.69
N SER A 133 3.49 -9.17 6.76
CA SER A 133 2.22 -8.46 6.79
C SER A 133 2.19 -7.29 5.81
N LEU A 134 3.27 -6.50 5.74
CA LEU A 134 3.39 -5.41 4.76
C LEU A 134 3.35 -5.92 3.32
N SER A 135 4.03 -7.04 3.02
CA SER A 135 3.94 -7.65 1.69
C SER A 135 2.52 -8.11 1.38
N GLU A 136 1.81 -8.69 2.34
CA GLU A 136 0.41 -9.09 2.17
C GLU A 136 -0.49 -7.88 1.89
N PHE A 137 -0.32 -6.79 2.62
CA PHE A 137 -1.06 -5.54 2.39
C PHE A 137 -0.85 -4.99 0.98
N ILE A 138 0.41 -4.91 0.53
CA ILE A 138 0.76 -4.43 -0.82
C ILE A 138 0.17 -5.36 -1.89
N ASP A 139 0.35 -6.68 -1.72
CA ASP A 139 -0.19 -7.68 -2.65
C ASP A 139 -1.71 -7.56 -2.77
N LEU A 140 -2.40 -7.42 -1.63
CA LEU A 140 -3.85 -7.29 -1.58
C LEU A 140 -4.33 -6.03 -2.28
N CYS A 141 -3.72 -4.88 -1.98
CA CYS A 141 -4.09 -3.63 -2.62
C CYS A 141 -3.88 -3.70 -4.14
N ILE A 142 -2.72 -4.17 -4.59
CA ILE A 142 -2.41 -4.24 -6.03
C ILE A 142 -3.38 -5.16 -6.79
N ASN A 143 -3.83 -6.25 -6.17
CA ASN A 143 -4.81 -7.15 -6.79
C ASN A 143 -6.19 -6.52 -6.96
N ASN A 144 -6.52 -5.48 -6.17
CA ASN A 144 -7.81 -4.81 -6.20
C ASN A 144 -7.80 -3.44 -6.89
N ILE A 145 -6.64 -2.97 -7.35
CA ILE A 145 -6.53 -1.79 -8.21
C ILE A 145 -7.02 -2.12 -9.62
N LYS A 146 -8.07 -1.43 -10.08
CA LYS A 146 -8.65 -1.59 -11.41
C LYS A 146 -8.62 -0.30 -12.24
N THR A 147 -8.44 0.83 -11.58
CA THR A 147 -8.48 2.16 -12.18
C THR A 147 -7.33 3.03 -11.66
N LYS A 148 -7.10 4.18 -12.31
CA LYS A 148 -6.23 5.22 -11.77
C LYS A 148 -6.65 5.65 -10.35
N LYS A 149 -7.96 5.84 -10.14
CA LYS A 149 -8.52 6.26 -8.86
C LYS A 149 -8.23 5.26 -7.74
N ASP A 150 -8.31 3.96 -8.03
CA ASP A 150 -7.92 2.92 -7.08
C ASP A 150 -6.42 2.97 -6.74
N PHE A 151 -5.57 3.26 -7.74
CA PHE A 151 -4.14 3.38 -7.51
C PHE A 151 -3.81 4.60 -6.64
N ASP A 152 -4.45 5.74 -6.91
CA ASP A 152 -4.31 6.94 -6.09
C ASP A 152 -4.76 6.68 -4.63
N ALA A 153 -5.89 5.98 -4.42
CA ALA A 153 -6.32 5.56 -3.09
C ALA A 153 -5.30 4.65 -2.38
N PHE A 154 -4.75 3.66 -3.08
CA PHE A 154 -3.68 2.84 -2.52
C PHE A 154 -2.48 3.68 -2.10
N MET A 155 -2.08 4.67 -2.91
CA MET A 155 -0.96 5.56 -2.59
C MET A 155 -1.21 6.37 -1.32
N ASP A 156 -2.42 6.92 -1.16
CA ASP A 156 -2.80 7.69 0.03
C ASP A 156 -2.81 6.81 1.29
N LEU A 157 -3.36 5.59 1.19
CA LEU A 157 -3.35 4.63 2.30
C LEU A 157 -1.92 4.18 2.66
N PHE A 158 -1.05 3.97 1.66
CA PHE A 158 0.33 3.61 1.92
C PHE A 158 1.12 4.78 2.53
N GLU A 159 0.85 6.01 2.10
CA GLU A 159 1.40 7.22 2.71
C GLU A 159 0.98 7.36 4.17
N CYS A 160 -0.28 7.06 4.50
CA CYS A 160 -0.78 7.02 5.88
C CYS A 160 0.05 6.07 6.76
N ILE A 161 0.39 4.87 6.26
CA ILE A 161 1.28 3.93 6.98
C ILE A 161 2.66 4.57 7.20
N VAL A 162 3.27 5.11 6.15
CA VAL A 162 4.61 5.71 6.23
C VAL A 162 4.65 6.92 7.18
N ALA A 163 3.58 7.72 7.22
CA ALA A 163 3.44 8.88 8.09
C ALA A 163 3.30 8.48 9.57
N ASN A 164 2.45 7.50 9.87
CA ASN A 164 2.27 6.98 11.24
C ASN A 164 3.52 6.29 11.80
N LEU A 165 4.44 5.87 10.93
CA LEU A 165 5.76 5.35 11.33
C LEU A 165 6.79 6.46 11.62
N LYS A 166 6.56 7.73 11.24
CA LYS A 166 7.46 8.87 11.54
C LYS A 166 7.36 9.36 12.98
N GLU A 167 6.20 9.22 13.62
CA GLU A 167 5.96 9.82 14.94
C GLU A 167 6.47 8.92 16.06
N ALA A 168 7.79 8.83 16.28
CA ALA A 168 8.40 8.32 17.52
C ALA A 168 9.69 9.06 17.84
#